data_AF-A0A8J4Y581-F1
#
_entry.id   AF-A0A8J4Y581-F1
#
_cell.length_a   1.000
_cell.length_b   1.000
_cell.length_c   1.000
_cell.angle_alpha   90.00
_cell.angle_beta   90.00
_cell.angle_gamma   90.00
#
_symmetry.space_group_name_H-M   'P 1'
#
loop_
_entity.id
_entity.type
_entity.pdbx_description
1 polymer ?
#
loop_
_entity_poly.entity_id
_entity_poly.type
_entity_poly.pdbx_seq_one_letter_code
_entity_poly.pdbx_strand_id
1 'polypeptide(L)'
;MPFLDVLVTQKEESFITNVYVKPTNTGHCLNGESECPQRYKDSTIGAYIRRALTHCSTWQLMHKEIERSTQVLINNGFSERDINRQTKKIMENWYNPNATKKSQDITIFYRAFFSTAHQEEERII
;
A
#
# COMPACT_ATOMS: atom_id res chain seq x y z
N MET A 1 20.82 -5.13 12.29
CA MET A 1 19.97 -6.30 12.61
C MET A 1 18.66 -6.22 11.84
N PRO A 2 18.30 -7.23 11.04
CA PRO A 2 16.99 -7.30 10.41
C PRO A 2 15.90 -7.73 11.40
N PHE A 3 14.75 -7.07 11.37
CA PHE A 3 13.54 -7.44 12.11
C PHE A 3 12.32 -7.17 11.23
N LEU A 4 11.51 -8.21 10.97
CA LEU A 4 10.44 -8.15 9.98
C LEU A 4 10.95 -7.64 8.62
N ASP A 5 10.37 -6.55 8.11
CA ASP A 5 10.70 -5.91 6.83
C ASP A 5 11.69 -4.74 6.98
N VAL A 6 12.26 -4.55 8.17
CA VAL A 6 13.13 -3.41 8.51
C VAL A 6 14.52 -3.89 8.88
N LEU A 7 15.54 -3.27 8.30
CA LEU A 7 16.93 -3.41 8.71
C LEU A 7 17.27 -2.24 9.63
N VAL A 8 17.56 -2.55 10.89
CA VAL A 8 17.93 -1.57 11.91
C VAL A 8 19.45 -1.54 12.03
N THR A 9 20.05 -0.37 11.86
CA THR A 9 21.49 -0.16 11.99
C THR A 9 21.73 0.88 13.06
N GLN A 10 22.60 0.58 14.02
CA GLN A 10 23.03 1.58 15.00
C GLN A 10 24.08 2.48 14.35
N LYS A 11 23.85 3.80 14.41
CA LYS A 11 24.82 4.81 14.00
C LYS A 11 25.00 5.80 15.14
N GLU A 12 26.20 5.80 15.71
CA GLU A 12 26.56 6.62 16.88
C GLU A 12 25.55 6.38 18.02
N GLU A 13 24.80 7.40 18.41
CA GLU A 13 23.79 7.37 19.47
C GLU A 13 22.35 7.14 18.95
N SER A 14 22.19 6.91 17.65
CA SER A 14 20.88 6.81 17.00
C SER A 14 20.69 5.49 16.26
N PHE A 15 19.44 5.13 15.99
CA PHE A 15 19.09 4.03 15.10
C PHE A 15 18.66 4.56 13.74
N ILE A 16 19.20 3.97 12.69
CA ILE A 16 18.81 4.20 11.31
C ILE A 16 18.13 2.94 10.81
N THR A 17 16.97 3.12 10.20
CA THR A 17 16.18 2.07 9.59
C THR A 17 16.18 2.21 8.08
N ASN A 18 16.22 1.08 7.38
CA ASN A 18 15.91 0.96 5.97
C ASN A 18 15.13 -0.32 5.70
N VAL A 19 14.60 -0.48 4.50
CA VAL A 19 13.91 -1.71 4.12
C VAL A 19 14.89 -2.89 4.11
N TYR A 20 14.51 -3.98 4.76
CA TYR A 20 15.21 -5.25 4.67
C TYR A 20 14.62 -6.11 3.55
N VAL A 21 15.50 -6.72 2.76
CA VAL A 21 15.14 -7.71 1.74
C VAL A 21 15.90 -8.99 2.04
N LYS A 22 15.19 -10.11 2.17
CA LYS A 22 15.81 -11.42 2.41
C LYS A 22 16.72 -11.79 1.22
N PRO A 23 17.87 -12.44 1.45
CA PRO A 23 18.76 -12.90 0.38
C PRO A 23 18.09 -13.85 -0.61
N THR A 24 17.07 -14.59 -0.17
CA THR A 24 16.29 -15.52 -1.01
C THR A 24 15.19 -14.84 -1.81
N ASN A 25 15.00 -13.51 -1.68
CA ASN A 25 13.99 -12.80 -2.44
C ASN A 25 14.44 -12.68 -3.90
N THR A 26 13.66 -13.27 -4.80
CA THR A 26 13.87 -13.20 -6.25
C THR A 26 13.35 -11.89 -6.85
N GLY A 27 12.59 -11.10 -6.10
CA GLY A 27 12.04 -9.84 -6.58
C GLY A 27 10.82 -10.00 -7.49
N HIS A 28 10.14 -11.14 -7.45
CA HIS A 28 8.88 -11.30 -8.18
C HIS A 28 7.71 -10.62 -7.47
N CYS A 29 6.85 -9.96 -8.24
CA CYS A 29 5.58 -9.42 -7.79
C CYS A 29 4.49 -9.66 -8.85
N LEU A 30 3.34 -8.98 -8.74
CA LEU A 30 2.29 -9.04 -9.75
C LEU A 30 2.88 -8.68 -11.13
N ASN A 31 2.57 -9.43 -12.18
CA ASN A 31 3.03 -9.05 -13.52
C ASN A 31 2.24 -7.82 -14.01
N GLY A 32 2.94 -6.76 -14.40
CA GLY A 32 2.35 -5.52 -14.92
C GLY A 32 1.59 -5.69 -16.24
N GLU A 33 1.93 -6.70 -17.04
CA GLU A 33 1.28 -7.05 -18.30
C GLU A 33 0.09 -8.00 -18.13
N SER A 34 -0.17 -8.48 -16.91
CA SER A 34 -1.32 -9.36 -16.66
C SER A 34 -2.66 -8.65 -16.91
N GLU A 35 -3.69 -9.42 -17.27
CA GLU A 35 -5.10 -8.97 -17.37
C GLU A 35 -5.75 -8.76 -16.00
N CYS A 36 -5.01 -8.11 -15.09
CA CYS A 36 -5.46 -7.78 -13.74
C CYS A 36 -6.06 -6.36 -13.72
N PRO A 37 -7.16 -6.13 -13.00
CA PRO A 37 -7.70 -4.78 -12.81
C PRO A 37 -6.64 -3.76 -12.38
N GLN A 38 -6.66 -2.58 -12.99
CA GLN A 38 -5.66 -1.53 -12.76
C GLN A 38 -5.47 -1.18 -11.28
N ARG A 39 -6.55 -1.26 -10.48
CA ARG A 39 -6.49 -1.04 -9.02
C ARG A 39 -5.47 -1.93 -8.32
N TYR A 40 -5.30 -3.19 -8.74
CA TYR A 40 -4.36 -4.12 -8.12
C TYR A 40 -2.92 -3.84 -8.55
N LYS A 41 -2.71 -3.43 -9.80
CA LYS A 41 -1.43 -2.93 -10.32
C LYS A 41 -0.99 -1.69 -9.54
N ASP A 42 -1.89 -0.72 -9.41
CA ASP A 42 -1.68 0.51 -8.63
C ASP A 42 -1.40 0.21 -7.15
N SER A 43 -2.15 -0.72 -6.54
CA SER A 43 -1.91 -1.18 -5.16
C SER A 43 -0.55 -1.84 -5.00
N THR A 44 -0.10 -2.63 -5.98
CA THR A 44 1.22 -3.28 -5.95
C THR A 44 2.33 -2.24 -5.96
N ILE A 45 2.31 -1.30 -6.91
CA ILE A 45 3.25 -0.17 -6.94
C ILE A 45 3.20 0.57 -5.60
N GLY A 46 1.99 0.86 -5.14
CA GLY A 46 1.81 1.63 -3.93
C GLY A 46 2.25 0.94 -2.64
N ALA A 47 2.30 -0.39 -2.61
CA ALA A 47 2.84 -1.14 -1.47
C ALA A 47 4.36 -0.92 -1.36
N TYR A 48 5.08 -1.01 -2.48
CA TYR A 48 6.52 -0.77 -2.52
C TYR A 48 6.88 0.67 -2.09
N ILE A 49 6.19 1.67 -2.65
CA ILE A 49 6.48 3.08 -2.35
C ILE A 49 6.14 3.42 -0.89
N ARG A 50 4.99 2.96 -0.37
CA ARG A 50 4.62 3.18 1.04
C ARG A 50 5.60 2.51 2.00
N ARG A 51 6.14 1.35 1.64
CA ARG A 51 7.17 0.68 2.43
C ARG A 51 8.45 1.52 2.52
N ALA A 52 8.89 2.10 1.40
CA ALA A 52 10.03 3.01 1.39
C ALA A 52 9.80 4.23 2.30
N LEU A 53 8.60 4.81 2.26
CA LEU A 53 8.23 5.98 3.07
C LEU A 53 8.13 5.68 4.56
N THR A 54 7.67 4.49 4.95
CA THR A 54 7.46 4.13 6.35
C THR A 54 8.68 3.52 7.01
N HIS A 55 9.54 2.82 6.27
CA HIS A 55 10.63 2.00 6.86
C HIS A 55 12.01 2.67 6.79
N CYS A 56 12.20 3.68 5.95
CA CYS A 56 13.48 4.38 5.83
C CYS A 56 13.51 5.63 6.74
N SER A 57 14.54 5.74 7.60
CA SER A 57 14.66 6.90 8.50
C SER A 57 15.13 8.18 7.82
N THR A 58 15.83 8.08 6.69
CA THR A 58 16.39 9.25 5.99
C THR A 58 15.86 9.36 4.56
N TRP A 59 15.85 10.59 4.06
CA TRP A 59 15.45 10.86 2.67
C TRP A 59 16.35 10.13 1.66
N GLN A 60 17.66 10.06 1.90
CA GLN A 60 18.57 9.35 0.99
C GLN A 60 18.26 7.84 0.92
N LEU A 61 17.97 7.22 2.06
CA LEU A 61 17.63 5.79 2.13
C LEU A 61 16.27 5.51 1.49
N MET A 62 15.30 6.39 1.71
CA MET A 62 14.01 6.28 1.05
C MET A 62 14.13 6.41 -0.46
N HIS A 63 14.87 7.41 -0.96
CA HIS A 63 15.08 7.62 -2.39
C HIS A 63 15.71 6.38 -3.04
N LYS A 64 16.79 5.85 -2.44
CA LYS A 64 17.45 4.62 -2.91
C LYS A 64 16.51 3.41 -2.91
N GLU A 65 15.62 3.30 -1.91
CA GLU A 65 14.63 2.22 -1.85
C GLU A 65 13.53 2.37 -2.90
N ILE A 66 13.13 3.61 -3.23
CA ILE A 66 12.20 3.88 -4.33
C ILE A 66 12.85 3.49 -5.66
N GLU A 67 14.11 3.87 -5.92
CA GLU A 67 14.83 3.47 -7.13
C GLU A 67 14.91 1.95 -7.26
N ARG A 68 15.31 1.26 -6.18
CA ARG A 68 15.36 -0.21 -6.14
C ARG A 68 13.99 -0.84 -6.41
N SER A 69 12.94 -0.27 -5.83
CA SER A 69 11.56 -0.75 -6.01
C SER A 69 11.05 -0.52 -7.43
N THR A 70 11.36 0.63 -8.03
CA THR A 70 11.07 0.93 -9.44
C THR A 70 11.73 -0.09 -10.35
N GLN A 71 13.00 -0.42 -10.11
CA GLN A 71 13.68 -1.45 -10.89
C GLN A 71 13.00 -2.82 -10.77
N VAL A 72 12.59 -3.20 -9.55
CA VAL A 72 11.84 -4.45 -9.33
C VAL A 72 10.52 -4.44 -10.12
N LEU A 73 9.78 -3.34 -10.09
CA LEU A 73 8.51 -3.23 -10.82
C LEU A 73 8.71 -3.27 -12.34
N ILE A 74 9.71 -2.57 -12.87
CA ILE A 74 10.05 -2.62 -14.31
C ILE A 74 10.38 -4.05 -14.73
N ASN A 75 11.18 -4.77 -13.93
CA ASN A 75 11.53 -6.16 -14.20
C ASN A 75 10.31 -7.11 -14.17
N ASN A 76 9.21 -6.73 -13.52
CA ASN A 76 7.95 -7.47 -13.51
C ASN A 76 6.93 -6.97 -14.55
N GLY A 77 7.37 -6.17 -15.54
CA GLY A 77 6.52 -5.75 -16.66
C GLY A 77 5.64 -4.53 -16.39
N PHE A 78 5.90 -3.76 -15.32
CA PHE A 78 5.20 -2.49 -15.12
C PHE A 78 5.78 -1.38 -15.98
N SER A 79 4.92 -0.52 -16.53
CA SER A 79 5.37 0.66 -17.29
C SER A 79 5.95 1.73 -16.35
N GLU A 80 7.06 2.34 -16.74
CA GLU A 80 7.68 3.42 -15.97
C GLU A 80 6.73 4.62 -15.79
N ARG A 81 5.87 4.88 -16.77
CA ARG A 81 4.83 5.92 -16.70
C ARG A 81 3.85 5.67 -15.56
N ASP A 82 3.37 4.43 -15.41
CA ASP A 82 2.43 4.09 -14.34
C ASP A 82 3.10 4.14 -12.97
N ILE A 83 4.34 3.66 -12.88
CA ILE A 83 5.14 3.73 -11.65
C ILE A 83 5.30 5.20 -11.23
N ASN A 84 5.80 6.06 -12.12
CA ASN A 84 6.01 7.47 -11.82
C ASN A 84 4.72 8.20 -11.45
N ARG A 85 3.62 7.92 -12.16
CA ARG A 85 2.29 8.48 -11.86
C ARG A 85 1.85 8.10 -10.45
N GLN A 86 1.94 6.82 -10.08
CA GLN A 86 1.51 6.36 -8.75
C GLN A 86 2.46 6.84 -7.65
N THR A 87 3.77 6.82 -7.87
CA THR A 87 4.76 7.32 -6.92
C THR A 87 4.50 8.79 -6.58
N LYS A 88 4.31 9.64 -7.60
CA LYS A 88 3.97 11.06 -7.41
C LYS A 88 2.69 11.23 -6.60
N LYS A 89 1.62 10.53 -6.99
CA LYS A 89 0.34 10.56 -6.27
C LYS A 89 0.50 10.15 -4.80
N ILE A 90 1.30 9.12 -4.50
CA ILE A 90 1.51 8.64 -3.13
C ILE A 90 2.33 9.65 -2.33
N MET A 91 3.39 10.21 -2.91
CA MET A 91 4.21 11.24 -2.26
C MET A 91 3.40 12.49 -1.94
N GLU A 92 2.59 12.98 -2.87
CA GLU A 92 1.72 14.14 -2.65
C GLU A 92 0.74 13.88 -1.49
N ASN A 93 0.10 12.71 -1.46
CA ASN A 93 -0.80 12.34 -0.39
C ASN A 93 -0.09 12.14 0.96
N TRP A 94 1.16 11.68 0.95
CA TRP A 94 1.96 11.45 2.16
C TRP A 94 2.31 12.76 2.86
N TYR A 95 2.72 13.78 2.10
CA TYR A 95 3.06 15.09 2.65
C TYR A 95 1.84 15.98 2.90
N ASN A 96 0.77 15.82 2.12
CA ASN A 96 -0.45 16.64 2.23
C ASN A 96 -1.70 15.80 2.52
N PRO A 97 -1.84 15.23 3.75
CA PRO A 97 -2.97 14.35 4.08
C PRO A 97 -4.33 15.06 4.09
N ASN A 98 -4.35 16.40 4.21
CA ASN A 98 -5.59 17.19 4.28
C ASN A 98 -6.23 17.45 2.92
N ALA A 99 -5.52 17.27 1.80
CA ALA A 99 -6.06 17.52 0.46
C ALA A 99 -7.01 16.39 -0.02
N THR A 100 -6.92 15.20 0.57
CA THR A 100 -7.53 13.97 0.02
C THR A 100 -8.74 13.47 0.82
N LYS A 101 -9.11 14.15 1.92
CA LYS A 101 -10.34 13.84 2.67
C LYS A 101 -11.57 14.30 1.88
N LYS A 102 -12.00 13.49 0.89
CA LYS A 102 -13.38 13.57 0.40
C LYS A 102 -14.30 13.04 1.51
N SER A 103 -15.32 13.82 1.88
CA SER A 103 -16.43 13.34 2.71
C SER A 103 -17.03 12.12 2.00
N GLN A 104 -16.82 10.92 2.54
CA GLN A 104 -17.41 9.71 1.96
C GLN A 104 -18.70 9.42 2.70
N ASP A 105 -19.81 9.90 2.13
CA ASP A 105 -21.13 9.41 2.52
C ASP A 105 -21.22 7.95 2.06
N ILE A 106 -21.20 7.02 3.01
CA ILE A 106 -21.38 5.60 2.72
C ILE A 106 -22.89 5.36 2.59
N THR A 107 -23.38 5.25 1.35
CA THR A 107 -24.77 4.82 1.11
C THR A 107 -24.90 3.33 1.44
N ILE A 108 -25.53 3.02 2.58
CA ILE A 108 -25.79 1.64 2.99
C ILE A 108 -27.10 1.18 2.33
N PHE A 109 -26.99 0.25 1.37
CA PHE A 109 -28.14 -0.45 0.83
C PHE A 109 -28.44 -1.67 1.70
N TYR A 110 -29.32 -1.50 2.69
CA TYR A 110 -29.83 -2.59 3.52
C TYR A 110 -31.21 -3.03 3.02
N ARG A 111 -31.34 -4.31 2.67
CA ARG A 111 -32.64 -4.95 2.41
C ARG A 111 -32.86 -6.01 3.48
N ALA A 112 -33.76 -5.74 4.42
CA ALA A 112 -34.19 -6.75 5.38
C ALA A 112 -34.89 -7.90 4.65
N PHE A 113 -34.47 -9.14 4.93
CA PHE A 113 -35.10 -10.36 4.40
C PHE A 113 -36.13 -10.97 5.36
N PHE A 114 -36.37 -10.35 6.51
CA PHE A 114 -37.31 -10.88 7.50
C PHE A 114 -38.75 -10.72 7.00
N SER A 115 -39.48 -11.84 7.01
CA SER A 115 -40.95 -11.86 6.88
C SER A 115 -41.58 -11.16 8.09
N THR A 116 -42.68 -10.45 7.88
CA THR A 116 -43.47 -9.77 8.93
C THR A 116 -44.08 -10.71 9.97
N ALA A 117 -43.90 -12.04 9.83
CA ALA A 117 -44.41 -13.06 10.74
C ALA A 117 -43.96 -12.88 12.21
N HIS A 118 -42.77 -12.31 12.46
CA HIS A 118 -42.32 -12.04 13.83
C HIS A 118 -43.17 -10.99 14.56
N GLN A 119 -43.88 -10.12 13.83
CA GLN A 119 -44.80 -9.14 14.45
C GLN A 119 -46.11 -9.78 14.92
N GLU A 120 -46.47 -10.96 14.41
CA GLU A 120 -47.66 -11.70 14.81
C GLU A 120 -47.40 -12.57 16.05
N GLU A 121 -46.19 -13.12 16.22
CA GLU A 121 -45.81 -13.88 17.41
C GLU A 121 -45.72 -13.01 18.68
N GLU A 122 -45.30 -11.74 18.56
CA GLU A 122 -45.23 -10.81 19.69
C GLU A 122 -46.60 -10.33 20.20
N ARG A 123 -47.68 -10.46 19.43
CA ARG A 123 -49.05 -10.14 19.90
C ARG A 123 -49.66 -11.23 20.77
N ILE A 124 -49.05 -12.41 20.83
CA ILE A 124 -49.61 -13.60 21.50
C ILE A 124 -49.05 -13.75 22.94
N ILE A 125 -48.22 -12.81 23.41
CA ILE A 125 -47.71 -12.76 24.80
C ILE A 125 -48.36 -11.62 25.57
#